data_AF-A0A2G9U9Y8-F1
#
_entry.id   AF-A0A2G9U9Y8-F1
#
_cell.length_a   1.000
_cell.length_b   1.000
_cell.length_c   1.000
_cell.angle_alpha   90.00
_cell.angle_beta   90.00
_cell.angle_gamma   90.00
#
_symmetry.space_group_name_H-M   'P 1'
#
loop_
_entity.id
_entity.type
_entity.pdbx_description
1 polymer ?
#
loop_
_entity_poly.entity_id
_entity_poly.type
_entity_poly.pdbx_seq_one_letter_code
_entity_poly.pdbx_strand_id
1 'polypeptide(L)'
;MLDEAEKLDCREFVTPNDVASGNYKLNLAFVANLFNKHPNLPDPAADEIVEEVVEETREERTYRNWMNSMGVNPYVNWLYSDLQNGVIIFQLYDIIRPGIVQWKRVVRVFHKLRGMMDQIQNCNYAVELGKQLRFSLV
;
A
#
# COMPACT_ATOMS: atom_id res chain seq x y z
N MET A 1 -27.82 -4.11 18.41
CA MET A 1 -26.75 -3.69 17.47
C MET A 1 -27.35 -3.44 16.09
N LEU A 2 -27.83 -4.45 15.36
CA LEU A 2 -28.45 -4.24 14.03
C LEU A 2 -29.75 -3.43 14.08
N ASP A 3 -30.57 -3.59 15.12
CA ASP A 3 -31.78 -2.78 15.29
C ASP A 3 -31.45 -1.31 15.61
N GLU A 4 -30.27 -1.02 16.18
CA GLU A 4 -29.79 0.35 16.38
C GLU A 4 -29.21 0.93 15.09
N ALA A 5 -28.50 0.10 14.32
CA ALA A 5 -28.02 0.48 12.99
C ALA A 5 -29.19 0.82 12.06
N GLU A 6 -30.32 0.14 12.18
CA GLU A 6 -31.54 0.42 11.41
C GLU A 6 -32.10 1.82 11.67
N LYS A 7 -32.05 2.30 12.92
CA LYS A 7 -32.46 3.68 13.27
C LYS A 7 -31.59 4.74 12.61
N LEU A 8 -30.35 4.38 12.27
CA LEU A 8 -29.38 5.23 11.56
C LEU A 8 -29.37 4.96 10.04
N ASP A 9 -30.30 4.16 9.53
CA ASP A 9 -30.32 3.69 8.14
C ASP A 9 -29.03 2.96 7.72
N CYS A 10 -28.37 2.25 8.64
CA CYS A 10 -27.06 1.60 8.42
C CYS A 10 -27.13 0.05 8.44
N ARG A 11 -28.32 -0.54 8.55
CA ARG A 11 -28.51 -2.00 8.59
C ARG A 11 -28.42 -2.61 7.18
N GLU A 12 -27.21 -2.65 6.64
CA GLU A 12 -26.90 -3.25 5.34
C GLU A 12 -25.80 -4.33 5.48
N PHE A 13 -25.70 -5.22 4.49
CA PHE A 13 -24.66 -6.25 4.33
C PHE A 13 -24.65 -7.44 5.31
N VAL A 14 -25.07 -7.27 6.58
CA VAL A 14 -24.92 -8.30 7.63
C VAL A 14 -26.25 -8.76 8.25
N THR A 15 -26.31 -10.03 8.62
CA THR A 15 -27.31 -10.60 9.54
C THR A 15 -26.72 -10.81 10.94
N PRO A 16 -27.53 -11.04 12.00
CA PRO A 16 -27.01 -11.32 13.34
C PRO A 16 -26.01 -12.49 13.38
N ASN A 17 -26.23 -13.50 12.53
CA ASN A 17 -25.36 -14.66 12.44
C ASN A 17 -24.02 -14.32 11.77
N ASP A 18 -23.99 -13.44 10.77
CA ASP A 18 -22.73 -13.01 10.11
C ASP A 18 -21.82 -12.24 11.08
N VAL A 19 -22.43 -11.47 11.96
CA VAL A 19 -21.73 -10.77 13.04
C VAL A 19 -21.20 -11.78 14.07
N ALA A 20 -22.05 -12.67 14.57
CA ALA A 20 -21.67 -13.65 15.60
C ALA A 20 -20.63 -14.67 15.12
N SER A 21 -20.67 -15.04 13.84
CA SER A 21 -19.71 -15.96 13.22
C SER A 21 -18.41 -15.28 12.79
N GLY A 22 -18.32 -13.95 12.87
CA GLY A 22 -17.11 -13.21 12.52
C GLY A 22 -16.84 -13.16 11.01
N ASN A 23 -17.86 -13.07 10.16
CA ASN A 23 -17.68 -12.95 8.71
C ASN A 23 -16.97 -11.64 8.34
N TYR A 24 -15.67 -11.70 8.06
CA TYR A 24 -14.81 -10.54 7.84
C TYR A 24 -15.33 -9.59 6.74
N LYS A 25 -15.72 -10.11 5.57
CA LYS A 25 -16.11 -9.27 4.43
C LYS A 25 -17.41 -8.53 4.69
N LEU A 26 -18.42 -9.22 5.23
CA LEU A 26 -19.71 -8.61 5.51
C LEU A 26 -19.60 -7.60 6.66
N ASN A 27 -18.85 -7.94 7.72
CA ASN A 27 -18.62 -7.01 8.82
C ASN A 27 -17.83 -5.77 8.39
N LEU A 28 -16.82 -5.90 7.51
CA LEU A 28 -16.10 -4.75 6.97
C LEU A 28 -17.02 -3.85 6.13
N ALA A 29 -17.87 -4.44 5.28
CA ALA A 29 -18.83 -3.69 4.48
C ALA A 29 -19.84 -2.94 5.37
N PHE A 30 -20.33 -3.58 6.42
CA PHE A 30 -21.21 -2.95 7.41
C PHE A 30 -20.55 -1.74 8.10
N VAL A 31 -19.30 -1.88 8.55
CA VAL A 31 -18.56 -0.78 9.20
C VAL A 31 -18.27 0.36 8.21
N ALA A 32 -17.90 0.04 6.97
CA ALA A 32 -17.67 1.04 5.93
C ALA A 32 -18.95 1.84 5.62
N ASN A 33 -20.11 1.17 5.55
CA ASN A 33 -21.39 1.84 5.36
C ASN A 33 -21.73 2.80 6.52
N LEU A 34 -21.51 2.34 7.76
CA LEU A 34 -21.73 3.17 8.94
C LEU A 34 -20.84 4.43 8.93
N PHE A 35 -19.56 4.29 8.58
CA PHE A 35 -18.64 5.42 8.46
C PHE A 35 -19.04 6.40 7.34
N ASN A 36 -19.45 5.89 6.18
CA ASN A 36 -19.85 6.73 5.05
C ASN A 36 -21.14 7.52 5.34
N LYS A 37 -22.10 6.95 6.07
CA LYS A 37 -23.37 7.63 6.41
C LYS A 37 -23.23 8.54 7.64
N HIS A 38 -22.45 8.14 8.65
CA HIS A 38 -22.31 8.84 9.93
C HIS A 38 -20.85 8.91 10.39
N PRO A 39 -19.98 9.67 9.70
CA PRO A 39 -18.57 9.77 10.10
C PRO A 39 -18.39 10.51 11.44
N ASN A 40 -19.35 11.37 11.81
CA ASN A 40 -19.31 12.23 13.00
C ASN A 40 -17.99 13.02 13.12
N LEU A 41 -17.42 13.38 11.97
CA LEU A 41 -16.26 14.27 11.86
C LEU A 41 -16.76 15.73 11.81
N PRO A 42 -16.02 16.69 12.37
CA PRO A 42 -16.34 18.11 12.23
C PRO A 42 -16.39 18.50 10.75
N ASP A 43 -17.18 19.53 10.44
CA ASP A 43 -17.19 20.11 9.09
C ASP A 43 -15.74 20.52 8.73
N PRO A 44 -15.22 20.13 7.55
CA PRO A 44 -13.85 20.46 7.13
C PRO A 44 -13.50 21.95 7.23
N ALA A 45 -14.51 22.82 7.26
CA ALA A 45 -14.34 24.27 7.38
C ALA A 45 -14.18 24.78 8.83
N ALA A 46 -14.43 23.97 9.85
CA ALA A 46 -14.63 24.47 11.22
C ALA A 46 -13.35 24.60 12.05
N ASP A 47 -12.33 23.76 11.84
CA ASP A 47 -11.02 23.84 12.51
C ASP A 47 -10.08 22.81 11.86
N GLU A 48 -9.28 23.20 10.85
CA GLU A 48 -7.92 22.68 10.58
C GLU A 48 -7.38 23.21 9.24
N ILE A 49 -6.06 23.38 9.21
CA ILE A 49 -5.24 23.57 8.01
C ILE A 49 -5.75 22.56 6.98
N VAL A 50 -6.24 23.02 5.83
CA VAL A 50 -6.43 22.14 4.68
C VAL A 50 -5.03 21.65 4.31
N GLU A 51 -4.59 20.55 4.93
CA GLU A 51 -3.55 19.73 4.33
C GLU A 51 -4.14 19.38 2.97
N GLU A 52 -3.61 20.00 1.91
CA GLU A 52 -3.94 19.62 0.55
C GLU A 52 -3.83 18.11 0.53
N VAL A 53 -4.98 17.43 0.34
CA VAL A 53 -4.98 16.00 0.06
C VAL A 53 -4.14 15.90 -1.20
N VAL A 54 -2.88 15.50 -1.05
CA VAL A 54 -1.94 15.38 -2.16
C VAL A 54 -2.51 14.27 -3.02
N GLU A 55 -3.28 14.66 -4.04
CA GLU A 55 -3.81 13.71 -4.99
C GLU A 55 -2.62 13.01 -5.65
N GLU A 56 -2.67 11.68 -5.65
CA GLU A 56 -1.71 10.85 -6.37
C GLU A 56 -1.62 11.34 -7.81
N THR A 57 -0.42 11.67 -8.28
CA THR A 57 -0.23 12.12 -9.65
C THR A 57 -0.59 10.99 -10.63
N ARG A 58 -0.91 11.35 -11.88
CA ARG A 58 -1.21 10.35 -12.91
C ARG A 58 -0.05 9.36 -13.08
N GLU A 59 1.19 9.84 -13.02
CA GLU A 59 2.38 9.00 -13.11
C GLU A 59 2.47 8.02 -11.93
N GLU A 60 2.30 8.50 -10.69
CA GLU A 60 2.31 7.64 -9.49
C GLU A 60 1.28 6.52 -9.60
N ARG A 61 0.03 6.87 -9.94
CA ARG A 61 -1.06 5.90 -10.11
C ARG A 61 -0.75 4.87 -11.20
N THR A 62 -0.17 5.32 -12.30
CA THR A 62 0.20 4.45 -13.43
C THR A 62 1.28 3.46 -13.02
N TYR A 63 2.36 3.93 -12.38
CA TYR A 63 3.44 3.06 -11.92
C TYR A 63 2.99 2.09 -10.84
N ARG A 64 2.25 2.57 -9.83
CA ARG A 64 1.69 1.72 -8.77
C ARG A 64 0.84 0.59 -9.33
N ASN A 65 -0.10 0.90 -10.23
CA ASN A 65 -0.96 -0.10 -10.85
C ASN A 65 -0.18 -1.09 -11.71
N TRP A 66 0.83 -0.62 -12.46
CA TRP A 66 1.71 -1.49 -13.24
C TRP A 66 2.52 -2.43 -12.32
N MET A 67 3.13 -1.93 -11.25
CA MET A 67 3.89 -2.77 -10.32
C MET A 67 3.01 -3.85 -9.69
N ASN A 68 1.81 -3.48 -9.25
CA ASN A 68 0.87 -4.44 -8.64
C ASN A 68 0.34 -5.47 -9.64
N SER A 69 0.13 -5.11 -10.92
CA SER A 69 -0.28 -6.09 -11.94
C SER A 69 0.81 -7.11 -12.28
N MET A 70 2.09 -6.77 -12.03
CA MET A 70 3.21 -7.70 -12.16
C MET A 70 3.33 -8.69 -10.98
N GLY A 71 2.49 -8.55 -9.94
CA GLY A 71 2.43 -9.50 -8.83
C GLY A 71 3.55 -9.33 -7.78
N VAL A 72 4.04 -8.11 -7.60
CA VAL A 72 5.04 -7.80 -6.56
C VAL A 72 4.46 -7.98 -5.14
N ASN A 73 5.32 -8.29 -4.18
CA ASN A 73 4.98 -8.45 -2.77
C ASN A 73 5.99 -7.72 -1.88
N PRO A 74 5.60 -6.78 -1.00
CA PRO A 74 4.23 -6.38 -0.67
C PRO A 74 3.52 -5.58 -1.77
N TYR A 75 2.19 -5.47 -1.66
CA TYR A 75 1.37 -4.63 -2.52
C TYR A 75 1.77 -3.15 -2.35
N VAL A 76 1.95 -2.45 -3.47
CA VAL A 76 2.34 -1.03 -3.49
C VAL A 76 1.10 -0.17 -3.28
N ASN A 77 1.09 0.59 -2.20
CA ASN A 77 0.06 1.59 -1.90
C ASN A 77 0.59 3.00 -2.11
N TRP A 78 1.82 3.27 -1.65
CA TRP A 78 2.44 4.60 -1.70
C TRP A 78 3.85 4.50 -2.29
N LEU A 79 4.00 4.98 -3.52
CA LEU A 79 5.22 4.81 -4.33
C LEU A 79 6.50 5.24 -3.56
N TYR A 80 6.46 6.40 -2.90
CA TYR A 80 7.62 7.01 -2.25
C TYR A 80 8.05 6.36 -0.94
N SER A 81 7.16 5.64 -0.26
CA SER A 81 7.50 4.88 0.96
C SER A 81 7.82 3.42 0.65
N ASP A 82 7.01 2.81 -0.22
CA ASP A 82 7.02 1.36 -0.41
C ASP A 82 8.23 0.89 -1.24
N LEU A 83 8.81 1.79 -2.05
CA LEU A 83 10.00 1.51 -2.85
C LEU A 83 11.33 1.80 -2.12
N GLN A 84 11.32 2.44 -0.95
CA GLN A 84 12.53 2.96 -0.28
C GLN A 84 13.59 1.89 0.02
N ASN A 85 13.17 0.66 0.25
CA ASN A 85 14.06 -0.44 0.61
C ASN A 85 14.58 -1.24 -0.61
N GLY A 86 14.14 -0.91 -1.82
CA GLY A 86 14.56 -1.53 -3.08
C GLY A 86 14.05 -2.95 -3.35
N VAL A 87 13.38 -3.61 -2.40
CA VAL A 87 12.97 -5.03 -2.53
C VAL A 87 11.98 -5.23 -3.68
N ILE A 88 11.05 -4.30 -3.89
CA ILE A 88 10.08 -4.34 -5.00
C ILE A 88 10.79 -4.13 -6.34
N ILE A 89 11.78 -3.23 -6.40
CA ILE A 89 12.56 -2.98 -7.62
C ILE A 89 13.30 -4.26 -8.05
N PHE A 90 13.85 -5.02 -7.11
CA PHE A 90 14.47 -6.32 -7.42
C PHE A 90 13.49 -7.34 -7.97
N GLN A 91 12.27 -7.42 -7.43
CA GLN A 91 11.23 -8.30 -8.00
C GLN A 91 10.92 -7.94 -9.44
N LEU A 92 10.77 -6.64 -9.74
CA LEU A 92 10.53 -6.18 -11.11
C LEU A 92 11.69 -6.52 -12.04
N TYR A 93 12.95 -6.34 -11.59
CA TYR A 93 14.12 -6.77 -12.36
C TYR A 93 14.09 -8.26 -12.69
N ASP A 94 13.77 -9.11 -11.72
CA ASP A 94 13.76 -10.57 -11.90
C ASP A 94 12.55 -11.04 -12.73
N ILE A 95 11.42 -10.32 -12.68
CA ILE A 95 10.27 -10.58 -13.57
C ILE A 95 10.60 -10.21 -15.01
N ILE A 96 11.22 -9.04 -15.24
CA ILE A 96 11.57 -8.55 -16.58
C ILE A 96 12.74 -9.35 -17.18
N ARG A 97 13.74 -9.68 -16.36
CA ARG A 97 14.91 -10.45 -16.75
C ARG A 97 15.27 -11.47 -15.67
N PRO A 98 14.69 -12.69 -15.77
CA PRO A 98 14.93 -13.75 -14.79
C PRO A 98 16.42 -14.05 -14.57
N GLY A 99 16.82 -14.13 -13.31
CA GLY A 99 18.17 -14.48 -12.86
C GLY A 99 19.15 -13.32 -12.80
N ILE A 100 18.73 -12.08 -13.09
CA ILE A 100 19.63 -10.92 -13.00
C ILE A 100 19.92 -10.52 -11.54
N VAL A 101 18.98 -10.78 -10.64
CA VAL A 101 19.11 -10.42 -9.23
C VAL A 101 19.84 -11.50 -8.45
N GLN A 102 20.95 -11.13 -7.83
CA GLN A 102 21.64 -11.96 -6.85
C GLN A 102 20.98 -11.78 -5.48
N TRP A 103 19.91 -12.54 -5.22
CA TRP A 103 19.11 -12.44 -3.99
C TRP A 103 19.90 -12.62 -2.68
N LYS A 104 21.09 -13.23 -2.73
CA LYS A 104 22.00 -13.32 -1.57
C LYS A 104 22.58 -11.96 -1.14
N ARG A 105 22.63 -10.97 -2.04
CA ARG A 105 23.06 -9.60 -1.76
C ARG A 105 21.92 -8.70 -1.26
N VAL A 106 20.67 -9.16 -1.34
CA VAL A 106 19.47 -8.36 -1.04
C VAL A 106 19.06 -8.57 0.42
N VAL A 107 18.98 -7.48 1.18
CA VAL A 107 18.41 -7.50 2.52
C VAL A 107 16.88 -7.47 2.40
N ARG A 108 16.21 -8.47 3.00
CA ARG A 108 14.72 -8.56 3.02
C ARG A 108 14.13 -8.42 4.42
N VAL A 109 14.96 -8.56 5.46
CA VAL A 109 14.58 -8.40 6.86
C VAL A 109 15.45 -7.29 7.43
N PHE A 110 14.83 -6.18 7.82
CA PHE A 110 15.53 -4.97 8.24
C PHE A 110 15.54 -4.87 9.77
N HIS A 111 16.72 -4.72 10.36
CA HIS A 111 16.86 -4.50 11.80
C HIS A 111 16.80 -3.01 12.14
N LYS A 112 16.10 -2.61 13.21
CA LYS A 112 15.93 -1.19 13.59
C LYS A 112 17.23 -0.37 13.61
N LEU A 113 18.33 -0.95 14.11
CA LEU A 113 19.61 -0.25 14.26
C LEU A 113 20.43 -0.12 12.96
N ARG A 114 20.15 -0.95 11.94
CA ARG A 114 20.91 -0.98 10.67
C ARG A 114 20.05 -0.78 9.43
N GLY A 115 18.73 -0.67 9.60
CA GLY A 115 17.77 -0.69 8.50
C GLY A 115 18.04 0.37 7.44
N MET A 116 18.43 1.58 7.84
CA MET A 116 18.79 2.63 6.88
C MET A 116 20.00 2.24 6.02
N MET A 117 21.06 1.67 6.62
CA MET A 117 22.24 1.24 5.88
C MET A 117 21.93 0.07 4.95
N ASP A 118 21.11 -0.88 5.41
CA ASP A 118 20.66 -2.03 4.62
C ASP A 118 19.82 -1.57 3.40
N GLN A 119 18.93 -0.59 3.58
CA GLN A 119 18.17 0.02 2.48
C GLN A 119 19.08 0.72 1.47
N ILE A 120 20.07 1.47 1.93
CA ILE A 120 21.06 2.12 1.06
C ILE A 120 21.84 1.07 0.25
N GLN A 121 22.27 -0.03 0.89
CA GLN A 121 22.96 -1.12 0.18
C GLN A 121 22.08 -1.75 -0.90
N ASN A 122 20.80 -2.00 -0.60
CA ASN A 122 19.83 -2.47 -1.58
C ASN A 122 19.68 -1.48 -2.75
N CYS A 123 19.43 -0.20 -2.48
CA CYS A 123 19.23 0.80 -3.53
C CYS A 123 20.47 0.99 -4.41
N ASN A 124 21.67 0.96 -3.82
CA ASN A 124 22.93 0.98 -4.57
C ASN A 124 23.02 -0.22 -5.52
N TYR A 125 22.64 -1.42 -5.06
CA TYR A 125 22.62 -2.60 -5.92
C TYR A 125 21.54 -2.52 -7.02
N ALA A 126 20.37 -1.95 -6.73
CA ALA A 126 19.33 -1.71 -7.75
C ALA A 126 19.81 -0.76 -8.87
N VAL A 127 20.58 0.28 -8.51
CA VAL A 127 21.22 1.20 -9.47
C VAL A 127 22.32 0.49 -10.27
N GLU A 128 23.13 -0.37 -9.63
CA GLU A 128 24.13 -1.21 -10.30
C GLU A 128 23.50 -2.08 -11.39
N LEU A 129 22.38 -2.75 -11.08
CA LEU A 129 21.63 -3.55 -12.06
C LEU A 129 21.07 -2.70 -13.20
N GLY A 130 20.53 -1.51 -12.90
CA GLY A 130 20.03 -0.60 -13.93
C GLY A 130 21.12 -0.14 -14.90
N LYS A 131 22.34 0.13 -14.40
CA LYS A 131 23.51 0.43 -15.25
C LYS A 131 23.90 -0.75 -16.13
N GLN A 132 23.88 -1.98 -15.60
CA GLN A 132 24.14 -3.20 -16.39
C GLN A 132 23.10 -3.41 -17.51
N LEU A 133 21.86 -2.99 -17.27
CA LEU A 133 20.77 -2.97 -18.25
C LEU A 133 20.77 -1.74 -19.16
N ARG A 134 21.78 -0.86 -19.04
CA ARG A 134 21.94 0.37 -19.84
C ARG A 134 20.80 1.37 -19.66
N PHE A 135 20.16 1.40 -18.49
CA PHE A 135 19.26 2.50 -18.14
C PHE A 135 20.04 3.81 -18.00
N SER A 136 19.43 4.91 -18.42
CA SER A 136 19.93 6.26 -18.13
C SER A 136 19.51 6.64 -16.72
N LEU A 137 20.45 6.54 -15.78
CA LEU A 137 20.26 6.89 -14.38
C LEU A 137 21.06 8.16 -14.10
N VAL A 138 20.36 9.30 -14.08
CA VAL A 138 20.91 10.65 -13.88
C VAL A 138 20.76 11.05 -12.42
#